data_AF-A0A5C5Z028-F1
#
_entry.id   AF-A0A5C5Z028-F1
#
_cell.length_a   1.000
_cell.length_b   1.000
_cell.length_c   1.000
_cell.angle_alpha   90.00
_cell.angle_beta   90.00
_cell.angle_gamma   90.00
#
_symmetry.space_group_name_H-M   'P 1'
#
loop_
_entity.id
_entity.type
_entity.pdbx_description
1 polymer ?
#
loop_
_entity_poly.entity_id
_entity_poly.type
_entity_poly.pdbx_seq_one_letter_code
_entity_poly.pdbx_strand_id
1 'polypeptide(L)'
;MKNVSTAILLISMIAISPLRATSAQIESGTPNVIFIKTDDQRQDSRNMTGHPVTKTSPIDRLAKERVFFESALITSPIFRPSRGNCFTGQCPGPHR
;
A
#
# COMPACT_ATOMS: atom_id res chain seq x y z
N MET A 1 -58.20 -2.65 22.77
CA MET A 1 -56.97 -2.65 23.61
C MET A 1 -55.97 -3.77 23.28
N LYS A 2 -56.33 -4.80 22.50
CA LYS A 2 -55.44 -5.93 22.19
C LYS A 2 -54.39 -5.59 21.12
N ASN A 3 -54.74 -4.68 20.21
CA ASN A 3 -54.01 -4.37 18.97
C ASN A 3 -52.84 -3.40 19.20
N VAL A 4 -52.96 -2.53 20.21
CA VAL A 4 -51.92 -1.54 20.58
C VAL A 4 -50.75 -2.24 21.27
N SER A 5 -51.02 -3.24 22.12
CA SER A 5 -49.98 -4.04 22.76
C SER A 5 -49.17 -4.85 21.75
N THR A 6 -49.83 -5.39 20.71
CA THR A 6 -49.15 -6.13 19.63
C THR A 6 -48.26 -5.22 18.79
N ALA A 7 -48.69 -3.98 18.52
CA ALA A 7 -47.91 -3.01 17.77
C ALA A 7 -46.63 -2.58 18.53
N ILE A 8 -46.73 -2.37 19.84
CA ILE A 8 -45.58 -2.02 20.68
C ILE A 8 -44.56 -3.18 20.73
N LEU A 9 -45.04 -4.42 20.78
CA LEU A 9 -44.19 -5.62 20.80
C LEU A 9 -43.44 -5.82 19.46
N LEU A 10 -44.09 -5.49 18.35
CA LEU A 10 -43.48 -5.52 17.00
C LEU A 10 -42.42 -4.44 16.81
N ILE A 11 -42.67 -3.21 17.30
CA ILE A 11 -41.69 -2.10 17.25
C ILE A 11 -40.47 -2.42 18.13
N SER A 12 -40.69 -3.06 19.28
CA SER A 12 -39.60 -3.54 20.16
C SER A 12 -38.74 -4.62 19.49
N MET A 13 -39.30 -5.52 18.69
CA MET A 13 -38.50 -6.54 17.98
C MET A 13 -37.63 -5.95 16.87
N ILE A 14 -38.12 -4.92 16.17
CA ILE A 14 -37.36 -4.26 15.09
C ILE A 14 -36.18 -3.45 15.67
N ALA A 15 -36.39 -2.80 16.83
CA ALA A 15 -35.35 -2.00 17.49
C ALA A 15 -34.18 -2.83 18.06
N ILE A 16 -34.37 -4.13 18.31
CA ILE A 16 -33.34 -5.03 18.89
C ILE A 16 -32.56 -5.77 17.80
N SER A 17 -32.89 -5.60 16.51
CA SER A 17 -32.11 -6.20 15.44
C SER A 17 -30.66 -5.71 15.52
N PRO A 18 -29.68 -6.56 15.86
CA PRO A 18 -28.30 -6.13 15.92
C PRO A 18 -27.92 -5.79 14.49
N LEU A 19 -27.65 -4.52 14.23
CA LEU A 19 -26.99 -4.08 13.02
C LEU A 19 -25.65 -4.81 12.99
N ARG A 20 -25.58 -5.95 12.31
CA ARG A 20 -24.35 -6.70 12.13
C ARG A 20 -23.43 -5.83 11.29
N ALA A 21 -22.57 -5.07 11.96
CA ALA A 21 -21.38 -4.55 11.36
C ALA A 21 -20.54 -5.75 10.91
N THR A 22 -20.62 -6.08 9.62
CA THR A 22 -19.63 -6.94 8.98
C THR A 22 -18.31 -6.20 9.09
N SER A 23 -17.54 -6.49 10.13
CA SER A 23 -16.12 -6.16 10.13
C SER A 23 -15.50 -6.99 9.03
N ALA A 24 -14.98 -6.35 7.98
CA ALA A 24 -14.12 -7.03 7.03
C ALA A 24 -12.97 -7.65 7.83
N GLN A 25 -12.95 -8.98 7.91
CA GLN A 25 -11.81 -9.70 8.47
C GLN A 25 -10.62 -9.41 7.55
N ILE A 26 -9.67 -8.61 8.03
CA ILE A 26 -8.35 -8.56 7.40
C ILE A 26 -7.77 -9.95 7.66
N GLU A 27 -7.73 -10.80 6.63
CA GLU A 27 -7.05 -12.09 6.74
C GLU A 27 -5.65 -11.83 7.29
N SER A 28 -5.38 -12.35 8.49
CA SER A 28 -4.11 -12.20 9.19
C SER A 28 -3.03 -13.11 8.57
N GLY A 29 -2.95 -13.14 7.25
CA GLY A 29 -1.94 -13.85 6.48
C GLY A 29 -0.68 -12.99 6.32
N THR A 30 0.44 -13.66 6.06
CA THR A 30 1.64 -12.98 5.58
C THR A 30 1.32 -12.25 4.27
N PRO A 31 1.60 -10.93 4.16
CA PRO A 31 1.32 -10.20 2.94
C PRO A 31 2.21 -10.68 1.80
N ASN A 32 1.67 -10.65 0.57
CA ASN A 32 2.47 -10.81 -0.62
C ASN A 32 3.30 -9.54 -0.87
N VAL A 33 4.59 -9.69 -1.17
CA VAL A 33 5.49 -8.57 -1.45
C VAL A 33 5.92 -8.62 -2.90
N ILE A 34 5.62 -7.57 -3.66
CA ILE A 34 6.11 -7.38 -5.03
C ILE A 34 7.19 -6.30 -5.00
N PHE A 35 8.43 -6.70 -5.27
CA PHE A 35 9.58 -5.79 -5.35
C PHE A 35 9.93 -5.48 -6.80
N ILE A 36 9.78 -4.22 -7.20
CA ILE A 36 10.12 -3.74 -8.55
C ILE A 36 11.32 -2.81 -8.43
N LYS A 37 12.43 -3.18 -9.09
CA LYS A 37 13.62 -2.34 -9.21
C LYS A 37 13.91 -2.09 -10.68
N THR A 38 14.02 -0.82 -11.04
CA THR A 38 14.44 -0.36 -12.37
C THR A 38 15.97 -0.21 -12.44
N ASP A 39 16.51 -0.36 -13.65
CA ASP A 39 17.91 -0.06 -13.94
C ASP A 39 18.03 1.36 -14.51
N ASP A 40 19.09 2.07 -14.14
CA ASP A 40 19.40 3.44 -14.57
C ASP A 40 18.28 4.50 -14.43
N GLN A 41 17.30 4.27 -13.55
CA GLN A 41 16.24 5.25 -13.30
C GLN A 41 16.71 6.34 -12.33
N ARG A 42 16.76 7.58 -12.81
CA ARG A 42 17.08 8.74 -11.97
C ARG A 42 15.88 9.17 -11.13
N GLN A 43 16.15 9.87 -10.03
CA GLN A 43 15.11 10.40 -9.15
C GLN A 43 14.25 11.45 -9.86
N ASP A 44 14.86 12.29 -10.71
CA ASP A 44 14.23 13.36 -11.47
C ASP A 44 13.65 12.93 -12.83
N SER A 45 13.74 11.64 -13.20
CA SER A 45 13.29 11.19 -14.52
C SER A 45 11.82 10.76 -14.57
N ARG A 46 11.00 11.08 -13.57
CA ARG A 46 9.59 10.67 -13.47
C ARG A 46 8.67 11.87 -13.63
N ASN A 47 7.46 11.63 -14.12
CA ASN A 47 6.46 12.68 -14.28
C ASN A 47 6.15 13.37 -12.92
N MET A 48 5.99 12.59 -11.84
CA MET A 48 5.70 13.19 -10.52
C MET A 48 6.84 14.03 -9.94
N THR A 49 8.07 13.82 -10.39
CA THR A 49 9.22 14.62 -9.96
C THR A 49 9.42 15.85 -10.86
N GLY A 50 8.45 16.13 -11.73
CA GLY A 50 8.43 17.31 -12.60
C GLY A 50 9.10 17.10 -13.95
N HIS A 51 9.43 15.86 -14.35
CA HIS A 51 10.08 15.63 -15.64
C HIS A 51 9.14 16.01 -16.80
N PRO A 52 9.56 16.90 -17.73
CA PRO A 52 8.66 17.52 -18.71
C PRO A 52 8.11 16.54 -19.77
N VAL A 53 8.77 15.40 -19.97
CA VAL A 53 8.46 14.48 -21.07
C VAL A 53 8.04 13.09 -20.57
N THR A 54 8.45 12.72 -19.36
CA THR A 54 8.27 11.32 -18.92
C THR A 54 6.81 11.09 -18.59
N LYS A 55 6.26 9.97 -19.06
CA LYS A 55 4.91 9.52 -18.70
C LYS A 55 5.03 8.22 -17.91
N THR A 56 4.75 8.29 -16.61
CA THR A 56 4.85 7.14 -15.68
C THR A 56 3.52 6.89 -14.96
N SER A 57 2.40 6.98 -15.68
CA SER A 57 1.06 7.07 -15.07
C SER A 57 0.71 5.98 -14.03
N PRO A 58 1.07 4.68 -14.17
CA PRO A 58 0.76 3.69 -13.14
C PRO A 58 1.58 3.89 -11.86
N ILE A 59 2.87 4.19 -12.01
CA ILE A 59 3.80 4.46 -10.91
C ILE A 59 3.44 5.80 -10.24
N ASP A 60 2.99 6.77 -11.04
CA ASP A 60 2.56 8.06 -10.54
C ASP A 60 1.34 7.96 -9.63
N ARG A 61 0.37 7.16 -10.07
CA ARG A 61 -0.82 6.86 -9.26
C ARG A 61 -0.43 6.19 -7.95
N LEU A 62 0.44 5.17 -8.00
CA LEU A 62 0.90 4.46 -6.80
C LEU A 62 1.55 5.40 -5.78
N ALA A 63 2.43 6.30 -6.22
CA ALA A 63 3.07 7.23 -5.31
C ALA A 63 2.11 8.28 -4.73
N LYS A 64 1.06 8.68 -5.46
CA LYS A 64 0.03 9.61 -4.95
C LYS A 64 -0.89 8.93 -3.92
N GLU A 65 -1.18 7.66 -4.11
CA GLU A 65 -2.10 6.89 -3.23
C GLU A 65 -1.40 6.26 -2.01
N ARG A 66 -0.07 6.27 -1.99
CA ARG A 66 0.78 5.57 -1.00
C ARG A 66 1.94 6.46 -0.56
N VAL A 67 2.94 5.85 0.07
CA VAL A 67 4.15 6.53 0.52
C VAL A 67 5.14 6.67 -0.63
N PHE A 68 5.65 7.88 -0.82
CA PHE A 68 6.73 8.17 -1.74
C PHE A 68 7.95 8.69 -0.96
N PHE A 69 9.12 8.13 -1.23
CA PHE A 69 10.38 8.57 -0.64
C PHE A 69 11.09 9.52 -1.62
N GLU A 70 11.11 10.81 -1.29
CA GLU A 70 11.77 11.83 -2.13
C GLU A 70 13.30 11.64 -2.19
N SER A 71 13.88 11.16 -1.08
CA SER A 71 15.33 10.93 -0.93
C SER A 71 15.64 9.46 -0.63
N ALA A 72 15.34 8.56 -1.57
CA ALA A 72 15.78 7.17 -1.53
C ALA A 72 17.16 7.03 -2.18
N LEU A 73 18.21 6.85 -1.37
CA LEU A 73 19.59 6.79 -1.83
C LEU A 73 20.09 5.33 -1.93
N ILE A 74 20.90 5.07 -2.97
CA ILE A 74 21.62 3.80 -3.11
C ILE A 74 23.00 3.91 -2.45
N THR A 75 23.50 2.79 -1.94
CA THR A 75 24.83 2.76 -1.32
C THR A 75 25.98 2.60 -2.32
N SER A 76 25.69 2.15 -3.55
CA SER A 76 26.66 2.06 -4.64
C SER A 76 26.01 2.35 -6.00
N PRO A 77 26.60 3.20 -6.85
CA PRO A 77 26.05 3.55 -8.17
C PRO A 77 26.41 2.55 -9.29
N ILE A 78 26.90 1.36 -8.95
CA ILE A 78 27.26 0.33 -9.94
C ILE A 78 26.24 -0.82 -9.88
N PHE A 79 25.74 -1.25 -11.04
CA PHE A 79 24.64 -2.23 -11.18
C PHE A 79 24.80 -3.53 -10.37
N ARG A 80 26.02 -4.09 -10.27
CA ARG A 80 26.30 -5.31 -9.49
C ARG A 80 26.20 -5.07 -7.97
N PRO A 81 27.03 -4.21 -7.37
CA PRO A 81 26.96 -3.95 -5.93
C PRO A 81 25.63 -3.29 -5.53
N SER A 82 25.02 -2.45 -6.37
CA SER A 82 23.68 -1.90 -6.11
C SER A 82 22.64 -3.01 -5.88
N ARG A 83 22.61 -4.01 -6.77
CA ARG A 83 21.70 -5.17 -6.64
C ARG A 83 22.10 -6.05 -5.45
N GLY A 84 23.39 -6.35 -5.29
CA GLY A 84 23.90 -7.16 -4.18
C GLY A 84 23.51 -6.57 -2.82
N ASN A 85 23.73 -5.28 -2.62
CA ASN A 85 23.39 -4.56 -1.40
C ASN A 85 21.87 -4.58 -1.13
N CYS A 86 21.04 -4.37 -2.16
CA CYS A 86 19.58 -4.43 -2.02
C CYS A 86 19.06 -5.81 -1.59
N PHE A 87 19.62 -6.90 -2.12
CA PHE A 87 19.15 -8.26 -1.79
C PHE A 87 19.75 -8.84 -0.51
N THR A 88 20.97 -8.42 -0.13
CA THR A 88 21.64 -8.90 1.08
C THR A 88 21.38 -8.03 2.31
N GLY A 89 20.94 -6.78 2.11
CA GLY A 89 20.84 -5.78 3.18
C GLY A 89 22.20 -5.31 3.72
N GLN A 90 23.30 -5.62 3.02
CA GLN A 90 24.66 -5.27 3.44
C GLN A 90 25.15 -3.99 2.75
N CYS A 91 25.98 -3.23 3.46
CA CYS A 91 26.68 -2.08 2.91
C CYS A 91 27.72 -2.51 1.84
N PRO A 92 28.13 -1.61 0.93
CA PRO A 92 29.12 -1.90 -0.08
C PRO A 92 30.43 -2.40 0.56
N GLY A 93 30.87 -3.57 0.12
CA GLY A 93 32.04 -4.27 0.65
C GLY A 93 32.08 -5.69 0.08
N PRO A 94 33.07 -6.51 0.47
CA PRO A 94 33.07 -7.91 0.10
C PRO A 94 31.86 -8.61 0.75
N HIS A 95 30.90 -9.00 -0.10
CA HIS A 95 29.82 -9.91 0.29
C HIS A 95 30.46 -11.27 0.62
N ARG A 96 30.23 -11.78 1.83
CA ARG A 96 30.64 -13.14 2.24
C ARG A 96 29.52 -14.13 1.96
#